data_AF-A0A1F4PLF0-F1
#
_entry.id   AF-A0A1F4PLF0-F1
#
_cell.length_a   1.000
_cell.length_b   1.000
_cell.length_c   1.000
_cell.angle_alpha   90.00
_cell.angle_beta   90.00
_cell.angle_gamma   90.00
#
_symmetry.space_group_name_H-M   'P 1'
#
loop_
_entity.id
_entity.type
_entity.pdbx_description
1 polymer ?
#
loop_
_entity_poly.entity_id
_entity_poly.type
_entity_poly.pdbx_seq_one_letter_code
_entity_poly.pdbx_strand_id
1 'polypeptide(L)'
;MDIYKRGSKNRGYSFKLSLKQFSSLIKQNCFYCDSEPQNKTKFSTNGVLKYNGIDRFNNDIGYILSNCVPCCKYCNYAKRNTDIKTFLDWIYRISYRKDKLKKFYEGLNSALYIKSSGVSSRI
;
A
#
# COMPACT_ATOMS: atom_id res chain seq x y z
N MET A 1 -4.10 -5.25 16.39
CA MET A 1 -5.57 -5.09 16.33
C MET A 1 -6.03 -3.84 17.09
N ASP A 2 -5.47 -3.54 18.26
CA ASP A 2 -5.96 -2.45 19.13
C ASP A 2 -5.86 -1.05 18.54
N ILE A 3 -4.82 -0.77 17.73
CA ILE A 3 -4.70 0.48 16.98
C ILE A 3 -5.92 0.70 16.07
N TYR A 4 -6.41 -0.37 15.42
CA TYR A 4 -7.61 -0.28 14.58
C TYR A 4 -8.87 -0.08 15.40
N LYS A 5 -9.02 -0.80 16.52
CA LYS A 5 -10.17 -0.63 17.43
C LYS A 5 -10.24 0.82 17.94
N ARG A 6 -9.14 1.35 18.47
CA ARG A 6 -9.03 2.74 18.95
C ARG A 6 -9.31 3.74 17.83
N GLY A 7 -8.65 3.57 16.67
CA GLY A 7 -8.84 4.47 15.53
C GLY A 7 -10.24 4.40 14.93
N SER A 8 -10.94 3.27 15.01
CA SER A 8 -12.34 3.14 14.59
C SER A 8 -13.28 3.86 15.55
N LYS A 9 -13.10 3.67 16.87
CA LYS A 9 -13.87 4.35 17.92
C LYS A 9 -13.77 5.87 17.80
N ASN A 10 -12.56 6.40 17.65
CA ASN A 10 -12.34 7.85 17.54
C ASN A 10 -13.00 8.49 16.31
N ARG A 11 -13.27 7.70 15.26
CA ARG A 11 -13.91 8.15 14.02
C ARG A 11 -15.39 7.74 13.93
N GLY A 12 -15.96 7.14 14.98
CA GLY A 12 -17.35 6.69 14.99
C GLY A 12 -17.63 5.42 14.17
N TYR A 13 -16.62 4.64 13.79
CA TYR A 13 -16.80 3.41 13.01
C TYR A 13 -16.87 2.17 13.91
N SER A 14 -17.77 1.23 13.56
CA SER A 14 -17.81 -0.08 14.21
C SER A 14 -16.57 -0.92 13.88
N PHE A 15 -16.12 -1.76 14.81
CA PHE A 15 -15.10 -2.78 14.57
C PHE A 15 -15.62 -4.15 14.99
N LYS A 16 -15.92 -5.02 14.02
CA LYS A 16 -16.53 -6.34 14.21
C LYS A 16 -15.69 -7.51 13.71
N LEU A 17 -14.45 -7.26 13.26
CA LEU A 17 -13.54 -8.36 12.90
C LEU A 17 -13.16 -9.16 14.15
N SER A 18 -13.24 -10.48 14.07
CA SER A 18 -12.65 -11.37 15.08
C SER A 18 -11.13 -11.38 14.96
N LEU A 19 -10.42 -11.84 16.01
CA LEU A 19 -8.97 -11.97 15.97
C LEU A 19 -8.50 -12.91 14.84
N LYS A 20 -9.24 -14.00 14.60
CA LYS A 20 -8.96 -14.96 13.51
C LYS A 20 -9.10 -14.30 12.13
N GLN A 21 -10.20 -13.56 11.91
CA GLN A 21 -10.43 -12.82 10.66
C GLN A 21 -9.34 -11.75 10.44
N PHE A 22 -9.04 -10.96 11.47
CA PHE A 22 -7.98 -9.95 11.41
C PHE A 22 -6.62 -10.58 11.07
N SER A 23 -6.24 -11.65 11.77
CA SER A 23 -4.98 -12.37 11.54
C SER A 23 -4.88 -12.97 10.14
N SER A 24 -5.98 -13.51 9.62
CA SER A 24 -6.05 -14.03 8.26
C SER A 24 -5.88 -12.93 7.22
N LEU A 25 -6.55 -11.77 7.38
CA LEU A 25 -6.45 -10.66 6.44
C LEU A 25 -5.02 -10.11 6.38
N ILE A 26 -4.40 -9.81 7.52
CA ILE A 26 -3.08 -9.15 7.51
C ILE A 26 -1.95 -10.01 6.92
N LYS A 27 -2.16 -11.32 6.73
CA LYS A 27 -1.17 -12.23 6.14
C LYS A 27 -1.31 -12.40 4.63
N GLN A 28 -2.39 -11.90 4.04
CA GLN A 28 -2.65 -12.02 2.61
C GLN A 28 -1.95 -10.91 1.82
N ASN A 29 -1.78 -11.15 0.51
CA ASN A 29 -1.33 -10.15 -0.44
C ASN A 29 -2.28 -8.96 -0.48
N CYS A 30 -1.77 -7.81 -0.92
CA CYS A 30 -2.58 -6.61 -1.10
C CYS A 30 -3.71 -6.88 -2.09
N PHE A 31 -4.96 -6.62 -1.71
CA PHE A 31 -6.12 -6.81 -2.57
C PHE A 31 -6.05 -6.00 -3.88
N TYR A 32 -5.41 -4.82 -3.85
CA TYR A 32 -5.41 -3.91 -4.99
C TYR A 32 -4.25 -4.11 -5.98
N CYS A 33 -3.07 -4.53 -5.50
CA CYS A 33 -1.87 -4.65 -6.35
C CYS A 33 -1.16 -5.99 -6.21
N ASP A 34 -1.71 -6.93 -5.45
CA ASP A 34 -1.21 -8.27 -5.20
C ASP A 34 0.20 -8.34 -4.57
N SER A 35 0.73 -7.22 -4.07
CA SER A 35 2.03 -7.22 -3.39
C SER A 35 1.98 -8.03 -2.10
N GLU A 36 2.99 -8.86 -1.86
CA GLU A 36 3.20 -9.57 -0.58
C GLU A 36 3.17 -8.62 0.64
N PRO A 37 2.86 -9.14 1.84
CA PRO A 37 2.98 -8.41 3.10
C PRO A 37 4.32 -7.68 3.29
N GLN A 38 4.28 -6.34 3.32
CA GLN A 38 5.48 -5.50 3.33
C GLN A 38 5.90 -5.00 4.71
N ASN A 39 4.97 -4.90 5.67
CA ASN A 39 5.32 -4.47 7.02
C ASN A 39 5.94 -5.62 7.80
N LYS A 40 6.82 -5.31 8.75
CA LYS A 40 7.47 -6.28 9.62
C LYS A 40 7.27 -5.86 11.06
N THR A 41 6.94 -6.81 11.93
CA THR A 41 7.00 -6.62 13.38
C THR A 41 7.74 -7.80 14.00
N LYS A 42 8.52 -7.52 15.04
CA LYS A 42 9.10 -8.59 15.85
C LYS A 42 7.97 -9.26 16.65
N PHE A 43 8.00 -10.58 16.73
CA PHE A 43 7.06 -11.38 17.50
C PHE A 43 7.86 -12.36 18.36
N SER A 44 7.70 -12.24 19.68
CA SER A 44 8.49 -12.94 20.72
C SER A 44 10.00 -12.98 20.46
N THR A 45 10.74 -13.82 21.17
CA THR A 45 12.21 -13.87 21.16
C THR A 45 12.80 -14.27 19.81
N ASN A 46 12.08 -14.96 18.91
CA ASN A 46 12.71 -15.61 17.73
C ASN A 46 12.00 -15.43 16.37
N GLY A 47 11.05 -14.49 16.20
CA GLY A 47 10.29 -14.36 14.95
C GLY A 47 10.09 -12.95 14.41
N VAL A 48 10.07 -12.81 13.07
CA VAL A 48 9.56 -11.61 12.37
C VAL A 48 8.26 -11.97 11.67
N LEU A 49 7.17 -11.32 12.06
CA LEU A 49 5.90 -11.40 11.35
C LEU A 49 5.89 -10.37 10.22
N LYS A 50 5.76 -10.85 8.97
CA LYS A 50 5.39 -10.00 7.83
C LYS A 50 3.87 -9.84 7.78
N TYR A 51 3.39 -8.62 7.56
CA TYR A 51 1.97 -8.33 7.51
C TYR A 51 1.62 -7.13 6.61
N ASN A 52 0.37 -7.08 6.14
CA ASN A 52 -0.26 -5.94 5.49
C ASN A 52 -1.20 -5.20 6.45
N GLY A 53 -1.59 -3.99 6.07
CA GLY A 53 -2.69 -3.29 6.74
C GLY A 53 -4.04 -3.86 6.33
N ILE A 54 -5.10 -3.27 6.91
CA ILE A 54 -6.48 -3.50 6.49
C ILE A 54 -7.05 -2.19 5.98
N ASP A 55 -7.50 -2.20 4.72
CA ASP A 55 -8.30 -1.12 4.15
C ASP A 55 -9.79 -1.42 4.30
N ARG A 56 -10.59 -0.36 4.38
CA ARG A 56 -12.05 -0.43 4.31
C ARG A 56 -12.45 -0.14 2.87
N PHE A 57 -12.95 -1.15 2.17
CA PHE A 57 -13.28 -1.05 0.75
C PHE A 57 -14.23 0.14 0.52
N ASN A 58 -15.35 0.17 1.24
CA ASN A 58 -16.16 1.35 1.43
C ASN A 58 -15.77 2.07 2.74
N ASN A 59 -15.37 3.33 2.62
CA ASN A 59 -14.90 4.15 3.74
C ASN A 59 -16.01 4.63 4.69
N ASP A 60 -17.27 4.56 4.27
CA ASP A 60 -18.43 4.90 5.11
C ASP A 60 -18.85 3.73 6.01
N ILE A 61 -18.41 2.51 5.68
CA ILE A 61 -18.69 1.31 6.45
C ILE A 61 -17.51 1.04 7.41
N GLY A 62 -17.82 0.54 8.61
CA GLY A 62 -16.82 0.16 9.60
C GLY A 62 -16.01 -1.10 9.22
N TYR A 63 -15.27 -1.63 10.19
CA TYR A 63 -14.46 -2.84 10.01
C TYR A 63 -15.31 -4.10 10.21
N ILE A 64 -15.99 -4.54 9.15
CA ILE A 64 -16.71 -5.81 9.06
C ILE A 64 -16.06 -6.70 8.00
N LEU A 65 -16.19 -8.03 8.08
CA LEU A 65 -15.48 -8.94 7.19
C LEU A 65 -15.72 -8.65 5.70
N SER A 66 -16.97 -8.37 5.32
CA SER A 66 -17.34 -8.06 3.92
C SER A 66 -16.86 -6.70 3.41
N ASN A 67 -16.36 -5.82 4.28
CA ASN A 67 -15.85 -4.50 3.92
C ASN A 67 -14.34 -4.35 4.10
N CYS A 68 -13.66 -5.35 4.69
CA CYS A 68 -12.24 -5.29 5.00
C CYS A 68 -11.42 -6.12 4.04
N VAL A 69 -10.40 -5.50 3.46
CA VAL A 69 -9.47 -6.17 2.52
C VAL A 69 -8.02 -5.99 2.98
N PRO A 70 -7.13 -6.98 2.73
CA PRO A 70 -5.70 -6.80 2.95
C PRO A 70 -5.16 -5.69 2.05
N CYS A 71 -4.34 -4.79 2.60
CA CYS A 71 -3.86 -3.65 1.83
C CYS A 71 -2.43 -3.25 2.21
N CYS A 72 -1.55 -3.08 1.22
CA CYS A 72 -0.22 -2.54 1.44
C CYS A 72 -0.27 -1.04 1.73
N LYS A 73 0.79 -0.49 2.31
CA LYS A 73 0.85 0.94 2.69
C LYS A 73 0.67 1.88 1.50
N TYR A 74 1.15 1.50 0.31
CA TYR A 74 1.10 2.33 -0.89
C TYR A 74 -0.33 2.45 -1.43
N CYS A 75 -1.03 1.33 -1.60
CA CYS A 75 -2.42 1.33 -2.06
C CYS A 75 -3.34 2.00 -1.04
N ASN A 76 -3.16 1.71 0.26
CA ASN A 76 -3.96 2.33 1.31
C ASN A 76 -3.80 3.86 1.32
N TYR A 77 -2.55 4.35 1.14
CA TYR A 77 -2.27 5.78 1.05
C TYR A 77 -2.73 6.42 -0.26
N ALA A 78 -2.77 5.67 -1.37
CA ALA A 78 -3.30 6.17 -2.63
C ALA A 78 -4.82 6.30 -2.60
N LYS A 79 -5.52 5.31 -2.03
CA LYS A 79 -6.98 5.33 -1.87
C LYS A 79 -7.44 6.35 -0.84
N ARG A 80 -6.79 6.42 0.32
CA ARG A 80 -7.20 7.26 1.47
C ARG A 80 -8.71 7.13 1.75
N ASN A 81 -9.40 8.28 1.80
CA ASN A 81 -10.83 8.42 2.00
C ASN A 81 -11.63 8.52 0.67
N THR A 82 -11.00 8.32 -0.49
CA THR A 82 -11.72 8.32 -1.77
C THR A 82 -12.64 7.11 -1.87
N ASP A 83 -13.72 7.26 -2.63
CA ASP A 83 -14.59 6.16 -3.01
C ASP A 83 -13.88 5.23 -4.00
N ILE A 84 -14.37 3.98 -4.10
CA ILE A 84 -13.73 2.97 -4.92
C ILE A 84 -13.70 3.33 -6.41
N LYS A 85 -14.73 4.01 -6.94
CA LYS A 85 -14.78 4.37 -8.36
C LYS A 85 -13.70 5.38 -8.67
N THR A 86 -13.59 6.44 -7.87
CA THR A 86 -12.53 7.46 -8.01
C THR A 86 -11.14 6.83 -7.91
N PHE A 87 -10.95 5.88 -6.99
CA PHE A 87 -9.68 5.18 -6.84
C PHE A 87 -9.34 4.30 -8.05
N LEU A 88 -10.31 3.54 -8.59
CA LEU A 88 -10.12 2.73 -9.79
C LEU A 88 -9.82 3.59 -11.03
N ASP A 89 -10.51 4.71 -11.20
CA ASP A 89 -10.26 5.68 -12.28
C ASP A 89 -8.83 6.25 -12.17
N TRP A 90 -8.33 6.48 -10.95
CA TRP A 90 -6.93 6.88 -10.72
C TRP A 90 -5.93 5.78 -11.09
N ILE A 91 -6.17 4.52 -10.67
CA ILE A 91 -5.32 3.37 -11.05
C ILE A 91 -5.25 3.25 -12.57
N TYR A 92 -6.39 3.34 -13.25
CA TYR A 92 -6.47 3.23 -14.71
C TYR A 92 -5.60 4.28 -15.41
N ARG A 93 -5.72 5.56 -15.01
CA ARG A 93 -4.91 6.65 -15.59
C ARG A 93 -3.42 6.46 -15.38
N ILE A 94 -3.00 5.97 -14.21
CA ILE A 94 -1.58 5.70 -13.94
C ILE A 94 -1.09 4.51 -14.75
N SER A 95 -1.87 3.42 -14.77
CA SER A 95 -1.56 2.21 -15.54
C SER A 95 -1.36 2.53 -17.02
N TYR A 96 -2.24 3.35 -17.60
CA TYR A 96 -2.12 3.79 -19.00
C TYR A 96 -0.87 4.65 -19.26
N ARG A 97 -0.38 5.36 -18.26
CA ARG A 97 0.83 6.21 -18.38
C ARG A 97 2.13 5.50 -18.02
N LYS A 98 2.08 4.24 -17.57
CA LYS A 98 3.25 3.52 -17.03
C LYS A 98 4.43 3.48 -18.00
N ASP A 99 4.18 3.27 -19.28
CA ASP A 99 5.25 3.15 -20.29
C ASP A 99 5.91 4.50 -20.57
N LYS A 100 5.12 5.58 -20.60
CA LYS A 100 5.66 6.94 -20.72
C LYS A 100 6.53 7.30 -19.50
N LEU A 101 6.08 6.94 -18.30
CA LEU A 101 6.84 7.16 -17.06
C LEU A 101 8.13 6.34 -17.04
N LYS A 102 8.07 5.07 -17.48
CA LYS A 102 9.23 4.19 -17.60
C LYS A 102 10.29 4.78 -18.54
N LYS A 103 9.89 5.18 -19.76
CA LYS A 103 10.79 5.83 -20.73
C LYS A 103 11.43 7.10 -20.18
N PHE A 104 10.66 7.93 -19.48
CA PHE A 104 11.18 9.14 -18.86
C PHE A 104 12.24 8.82 -17.79
N TYR A 105 11.98 7.86 -16.91
CA TYR A 105 12.92 7.43 -15.88
C TYR A 105 14.20 6.82 -16.47
N GLU A 106 14.08 5.97 -17.48
CA GLU A 106 15.23 5.39 -18.20
C GLU A 106 16.08 6.49 -18.84
N GLY A 107 15.45 7.47 -19.49
CA GLY A 107 16.12 8.63 -20.08
C GLY A 107 16.95 9.45 -19.08
N LEU A 108 16.42 9.65 -17.86
CA LEU A 108 17.15 10.32 -16.78
C LEU A 108 18.38 9.54 -16.33
N ASN A 109 18.28 8.21 -16.21
CA ASN A 109 19.40 7.39 -15.75
C ASN A 109 20.51 7.26 -16.79
N SER A 110 20.18 7.22 -18.08
CA SER A 110 21.18 7.34 -19.15
C SER A 110 21.88 8.70 -19.14
N ALA A 111 21.19 9.79 -18.79
CA ALA A 111 21.80 11.13 -18.69
C ALA A 111 22.68 11.30 -17.43
N LEU A 112 22.37 10.59 -16.34
CA LEU A 112 23.19 10.58 -15.11
C LEU A 112 24.49 9.78 -15.29
N TYR A 113 24.47 8.67 -16.03
CA TYR A 113 25.68 7.90 -16.35
C TYR A 113 26.68 8.70 -17.21
N ILE A 114 26.18 9.57 -18.10
CA ILE A 114 27.03 10.46 -18.91
C ILE A 114 27.69 11.55 -18.06
N LYS A 115 27.02 12.05 -17.01
CA LYS A 115 27.59 13.07 -16.09
C LYS A 115 28.66 12.50 -15.13
N SER A 116 28.60 11.22 -14.79
CA SER A 116 29.64 10.56 -13.98
C SER A 116 30.84 10.05 -14.78
N SER A 117 30.75 10.04 -16.12
CA SER A 117 31.82 9.57 -17.02
C SER A 117 32.64 10.71 -17.63
N GLY A 118 32.43 11.95 -17.17
CA GLY A 118 33.19 13.12 -17.60
C GLY A 118 34.62 13.05 -17.09
N VAL A 119 35.50 12.45 -17.90
CA VAL A 119 36.95 12.61 -17.85
C VAL A 119 37.29 14.08 -17.64
N SER A 120 37.94 14.37 -16.51
CA SER A 120 38.64 15.63 -16.30
C SER A 120 39.66 15.80 -17.42
N SER A 121 39.34 16.64 -18.40
CA SER A 121 40.28 17.08 -19.43
C SER A 121 40.19 18.61 -19.51
N ARG A 122 41.29 19.22 -19.07
CA ARG A 122 41.87 20.53 -19.43
C ARG A 122 42.95 20.78 -18.36
N ILE A 123 44.22 20.49 -18.72
CA ILE A 123 45.21 21.45 -19.22
C ILE A 123 45.44 22.56 -18.19
#